data_AF-A0A8D2ELW5-F1
#
_entry.id   AF-A0A8D2ELW5-F1
#
_cell.length_a   1.000
_cell.length_b   1.000
_cell.length_c   1.000
_cell.angle_alpha   90.00
_cell.angle_beta   90.00
_cell.angle_gamma   90.00
#
_symmetry.space_group_name_H-M   'P 1'
#
loop_
_entity.id
_entity.type
_entity.pdbx_description
1 polymer ?
#
loop_
_entity_poly.entity_id
_entity_poly.type
_entity_poly.pdbx_seq_one_letter_code
_entity_poly.pdbx_strand_id
1 'polypeptide(L)'
;MAWACRLGLLLALLLPVVSASTPGTVVRLNKAALSYVSEIGKAPLQRALQVTVPHFLDWSGEVLQPTRIRILNVHVPRLHLKFIAGFGVRLLAAANFTFKVFRAAEPLELTLPVELLADTRVTQSSIRTPVVSISTCSSFSGHANEFDGSNSTSHALLVLLQKHIKAVLSNKLCLSISNLVQGVNVHLGTLIGLNPVGPESQIRYSMVSVPTVTSDYISLEVNAVLFLLGKPIILPTDATPFVLPRHVGTEGSMATVGLSQHLFDSALLLLQKSGALNLDITGQLRSDDNLLNTSALGWLIPEVARQFPEPMPVVLKVRLGTTPVAVLHTNNATLRLQPFVEVLAAASNSAFQSLFSLDVVVNLSLQLSVSKVKLQGTTSVLGDVQLTVASSNVGFIDADQVRALMGTVFEKPLLDHLNALLAMGIALPGVVNLQYVAPEIFVYEGYVVISSELFYQS
;
A
#
# COMPACT_ATOMS: atom_id res chain seq x y z
N MET A 1 37.51 25.93 24.80
CA MET A 1 36.12 25.93 24.26
C MET A 1 36.04 25.99 22.73
N ALA A 2 36.97 26.64 22.01
CA ALA A 2 36.93 26.72 20.54
C ALA A 2 37.19 25.38 19.80
N TRP A 3 37.87 24.42 20.44
CA TRP A 3 38.22 23.13 19.81
C TRP A 3 37.03 22.15 19.73
N ALA A 4 36.15 22.16 20.73
CA ALA A 4 34.93 21.35 20.76
C ALA A 4 33.91 21.78 19.69
N CYS A 5 33.81 23.08 19.41
CA CYS A 5 32.96 23.60 18.32
C CYS A 5 33.45 23.20 16.93
N ARG A 6 34.79 23.13 16.72
CA ARG A 6 35.36 22.70 15.44
C ARG A 6 35.21 21.19 15.19
N LEU A 7 35.30 20.38 16.25
CA LEU A 7 35.07 18.93 16.16
C LEU A 7 33.59 18.63 15.85
N GLY A 8 32.65 19.38 16.44
CA GLY A 8 31.21 19.24 16.16
C GLY A 8 30.83 19.56 14.71
N LEU A 9 31.47 20.55 14.09
CA LEU A 9 31.29 20.89 12.68
C LEU A 9 31.90 19.85 11.72
N LEU A 10 33.03 19.23 12.08
CA LEU A 10 33.65 18.14 11.32
C LEU A 10 32.87 16.82 11.44
N LEU A 11 32.24 16.54 12.59
CA LEU A 11 31.35 15.39 12.80
C LEU A 11 30.03 15.54 12.04
N ALA A 12 29.53 16.76 11.83
CA ALA A 12 28.35 17.01 11.01
C ALA A 12 28.57 16.71 9.51
N LEU A 13 29.82 16.76 9.03
CA LEU A 13 30.22 16.36 7.67
C LEU A 13 30.37 14.83 7.50
N LEU A 14 30.42 14.08 8.61
CA LEU A 14 30.48 12.62 8.61
C LEU A 14 29.10 11.94 8.74
N LEU A 15 28.04 12.74 8.96
CA LEU A 15 26.69 12.22 8.78
C LEU A 15 26.49 12.01 7.27
N PRO A 16 26.11 10.80 6.83
CA PRO A 16 25.66 10.65 5.46
C PRO A 16 24.46 11.58 5.33
N VAL A 17 24.64 12.68 4.60
CA VAL A 17 23.52 13.38 4.01
C VAL A 17 22.89 12.31 3.14
N VAL A 18 21.81 11.71 3.64
CA VAL A 18 20.94 10.89 2.83
C VAL A 18 20.43 11.86 1.78
N SER A 19 21.10 11.85 0.62
CA SER A 19 20.68 12.55 -0.57
C SER A 19 19.19 12.32 -0.74
N ALA A 20 18.46 13.38 -1.08
CA ALA A 20 17.03 13.32 -1.32
C ALA A 20 16.74 12.16 -2.28
N SER A 21 16.29 11.04 -1.72
CA SER A 21 15.97 9.83 -2.47
C SER A 21 14.87 10.22 -3.45
N THR A 22 15.15 10.09 -4.74
CA THR A 22 14.14 10.22 -5.78
C THR A 22 13.01 9.24 -5.45
N PRO A 23 11.75 9.69 -5.40
CA PRO A 23 10.66 8.84 -4.94
C PRO A 23 10.45 7.69 -5.92
N GLY A 24 10.66 6.46 -5.44
CA GLY A 24 10.40 5.25 -6.22
C GLY A 24 8.91 4.91 -6.32
N THR A 25 8.05 5.59 -5.54
CA THR A 25 6.60 5.39 -5.51
C THR A 25 5.87 6.72 -5.40
N VAL A 26 4.75 6.86 -6.12
CA VAL A 26 3.87 8.04 -6.03
C VAL A 26 2.44 7.58 -5.83
N VAL A 27 1.71 8.16 -4.89
CA VAL A 27 0.28 7.88 -4.64
C VAL A 27 -0.51 9.16 -4.88
N ARG A 28 -1.48 9.11 -5.79
CA ARG A 28 -2.36 10.23 -6.13
C ARG A 28 -3.80 9.88 -5.81
N LEU A 29 -4.49 10.76 -5.09
CA LEU A 29 -5.93 10.65 -4.79
C LEU A 29 -6.66 11.82 -5.45
N ASN A 30 -7.72 11.53 -6.20
CA ASN A 30 -8.46 12.54 -6.97
C ASN A 30 -9.76 12.99 -6.27
N LYS A 31 -10.56 13.80 -6.97
CA LYS A 31 -11.86 14.26 -6.48
C LYS A 31 -12.85 13.12 -6.18
N ALA A 32 -12.83 12.03 -6.93
CA ALA A 32 -13.70 10.88 -6.69
C ALA A 32 -13.40 10.24 -5.32
N ALA A 33 -12.12 10.18 -4.92
CA ALA A 33 -11.73 9.76 -3.57
C ALA A 33 -12.32 10.67 -2.49
N LEU A 34 -12.30 12.00 -2.68
CA LEU A 34 -12.93 12.94 -1.72
C LEU A 34 -14.45 12.80 -1.67
N SER A 35 -15.10 12.56 -2.80
CA SER A 35 -16.55 12.28 -2.85
C SER A 35 -16.89 11.01 -2.10
N TYR A 36 -16.12 9.94 -2.28
CA TYR A 36 -16.28 8.69 -1.54
C TYR A 36 -16.13 8.93 -0.03
N VAL A 37 -15.06 9.61 0.40
CA VAL A 37 -14.83 9.96 1.82
C VAL A 37 -15.95 10.84 2.36
N SER A 38 -16.51 11.75 1.54
CA SER A 38 -17.64 12.59 1.93
C SER A 38 -18.90 11.78 2.22
N GLU A 39 -19.15 10.69 1.48
CA GLU A 39 -20.30 9.81 1.70
C GLU A 39 -20.12 8.94 2.96
N ILE A 40 -19.01 8.20 3.04
CA ILE A 40 -18.75 7.32 4.20
C ILE A 40 -18.49 8.12 5.50
N GLY A 41 -18.08 9.38 5.38
CA GLY A 41 -17.76 10.27 6.49
C GLY A 41 -18.97 10.88 7.19
N LYS A 42 -20.18 10.82 6.61
CA LYS A 42 -21.41 11.39 7.21
C LYS A 42 -21.72 10.76 8.57
N ALA A 43 -21.71 9.44 8.67
CA ALA A 43 -22.06 8.74 9.90
C ALA A 43 -21.03 8.95 11.04
N PRO A 44 -19.70 8.86 10.81
CA PRO A 44 -18.71 9.29 11.79
C PRO A 44 -18.87 10.74 12.23
N LEU A 45 -19.17 11.64 11.28
CA LEU A 45 -19.41 13.05 11.59
C LEU A 45 -20.63 13.22 12.49
N GLN A 46 -21.77 12.62 12.16
CA GLN A 46 -22.98 12.64 13.00
C GLN A 46 -22.69 12.23 14.45
N ARG A 47 -21.95 11.12 14.62
CA ARG A 47 -21.55 10.63 15.94
C ARG A 47 -20.67 11.63 16.70
N ALA A 48 -19.72 12.27 16.02
CA ALA A 48 -18.84 13.27 16.66
C ALA A 48 -19.56 14.57 17.02
N LEU A 49 -20.59 14.95 16.26
CA LEU A 49 -21.40 16.14 16.53
C LEU A 49 -22.39 15.95 17.68
N GLN A 50 -22.58 14.72 18.17
CA GLN A 50 -23.44 14.40 19.32
C GLN A 50 -22.82 14.87 20.66
N VAL A 51 -22.67 16.19 20.81
CA VAL A 51 -22.03 16.82 21.97
C VAL A 51 -22.97 16.97 23.16
N THR A 52 -22.41 17.06 24.37
CA THR A 52 -23.21 17.36 25.57
C THR A 52 -23.54 18.85 25.65
N VAL A 53 -24.81 19.18 25.88
CA VAL A 53 -25.25 20.55 26.14
C VAL A 53 -25.37 20.76 27.65
N PRO A 54 -24.66 21.75 28.24
CA PRO A 54 -24.83 22.11 29.65
C PRO A 54 -26.25 22.61 29.95
N HIS A 55 -26.67 22.48 31.21
CA HIS A 55 -27.93 23.05 31.69
C HIS A 55 -27.99 24.55 31.38
N PHE A 56 -29.15 25.02 30.95
CA PHE A 56 -29.42 26.44 30.82
C PHE A 56 -29.90 26.97 32.17
N LEU A 57 -29.26 28.01 32.68
CA LEU A 57 -29.61 28.64 33.94
C LEU A 57 -30.42 29.90 33.64
N ASP A 58 -31.70 29.89 34.03
CA ASP A 58 -32.59 31.03 33.88
C ASP A 58 -32.65 31.83 35.19
N TRP A 59 -32.60 33.16 35.09
CA TRP A 59 -32.79 34.07 36.21
C TRP A 59 -34.23 34.58 36.20
N SER A 60 -35.14 33.78 36.74
CA SER A 60 -36.55 34.14 36.91
C SER A 60 -36.83 34.38 38.40
N GLY A 61 -36.70 35.63 38.87
CA GLY A 61 -36.91 36.00 40.28
C GLY A 61 -35.65 35.88 41.15
N GLU A 62 -35.77 35.39 42.40
CA GLU A 62 -34.65 35.20 43.35
C GLU A 62 -33.96 33.82 43.29
N VAL A 63 -34.41 32.91 42.40
CA VAL A 63 -33.91 31.52 42.34
C VAL A 63 -33.49 31.13 40.92
N LEU A 64 -32.30 30.52 40.80
CA LEU A 64 -31.78 29.95 39.55
C LEU A 64 -32.54 28.65 39.21
N GLN A 65 -33.25 28.62 38.08
CA GLN A 65 -33.92 27.39 37.61
C GLN A 65 -33.09 26.69 36.51
N PRO A 66 -32.56 25.48 36.76
CA PRO A 66 -31.80 24.74 35.75
C PRO A 66 -32.75 24.05 34.76
N THR A 67 -32.69 24.47 33.50
CA THR A 67 -33.35 23.78 32.38
C THR A 67 -32.40 22.76 31.77
N ARG A 68 -32.80 21.49 31.73
CA ARG A 68 -32.01 20.43 31.09
C ARG A 68 -32.25 20.43 29.59
N ILE A 69 -31.17 20.39 28.81
CA ILE A 69 -31.20 20.30 27.35
C ILE A 69 -30.43 19.05 26.94
N ARG A 70 -30.98 18.25 26.03
CA ARG A 70 -30.30 17.09 25.44
C ARG A 70 -30.40 17.14 23.93
N ILE A 71 -29.34 16.72 23.24
CA ILE A 71 -29.41 16.45 21.80
C ILE A 71 -30.06 15.08 21.63
N LEU A 72 -31.21 15.04 20.96
CA LEU A 72 -31.92 13.81 20.65
C LEU A 72 -31.31 13.15 19.41
N ASN A 73 -31.09 13.95 18.37
CA ASN A 73 -30.56 13.47 17.09
C ASN A 73 -29.71 14.53 16.42
N VAL A 74 -28.69 14.08 15.68
CA VAL A 74 -27.94 14.90 14.73
C VAL A 74 -28.00 14.21 13.37
N HIS A 75 -28.62 14.87 12.40
CA HIS A 75 -28.68 14.42 11.02
C HIS A 75 -27.74 15.24 10.15
N VAL A 76 -26.82 14.60 9.42
CA VAL A 76 -25.92 15.29 8.47
C VAL A 76 -26.38 14.98 7.05
N PRO A 77 -27.29 15.78 6.46
CA PRO A 77 -27.76 15.56 5.10
C PRO A 77 -26.67 15.80 4.05
N ARG A 78 -25.69 16.68 4.34
CA ARG A 78 -24.64 17.06 3.39
C ARG A 78 -23.28 17.11 4.08
N LEU A 79 -22.32 16.43 3.48
CA LEU A 79 -20.89 16.55 3.74
C LEU A 79 -20.21 16.61 2.38
N HIS A 80 -19.38 17.62 2.16
CA HIS A 80 -18.67 17.83 0.91
C HIS A 80 -17.23 18.23 1.19
N LEU A 81 -16.30 17.48 0.61
CA LEU A 81 -14.87 17.75 0.69
C LEU A 81 -14.35 18.26 -0.65
N LYS A 82 -13.47 19.26 -0.62
CA LYS A 82 -12.86 19.84 -1.82
C LYS A 82 -11.38 20.14 -1.62
N PHE A 83 -10.55 19.91 -2.62
CA PHE A 83 -9.15 20.33 -2.58
C PHE A 83 -9.00 21.86 -2.68
N ILE A 84 -8.05 22.39 -1.91
CA ILE A 84 -7.54 23.76 -2.00
C ILE A 84 -6.10 23.67 -2.50
N ALA A 85 -5.86 24.12 -3.73
CA ALA A 85 -4.55 24.05 -4.37
C ALA A 85 -3.45 24.71 -3.49
N GLY A 86 -2.33 24.01 -3.34
CA GLY A 86 -1.20 24.43 -2.50
C GLY A 86 -1.44 24.37 -0.98
N PHE A 87 -2.60 23.89 -0.53
CA PHE A 87 -2.98 23.97 0.88
C PHE A 87 -3.48 22.64 1.48
N GLY A 88 -4.57 22.06 0.97
CA GLY A 88 -5.17 20.89 1.60
C GLY A 88 -6.63 20.66 1.22
N VAL A 89 -7.49 20.41 2.20
CA VAL A 89 -8.89 20.03 1.99
C VAL A 89 -9.84 20.96 2.75
N ARG A 90 -10.84 21.50 2.07
CA ARG A 90 -11.99 22.20 2.64
C ARG A 90 -13.09 21.21 2.95
N LEU A 91 -13.59 21.25 4.17
CA LEU A 91 -14.79 20.56 4.63
C LEU A 91 -15.96 21.54 4.69
N LEU A 92 -17.06 21.16 4.05
CA LEU A 92 -18.36 21.81 4.13
C LEU A 92 -19.39 20.79 4.58
N ALA A 93 -20.05 21.03 5.71
CA ALA A 93 -21.11 20.14 6.18
C ALA A 93 -22.35 20.93 6.59
N ALA A 94 -23.53 20.38 6.31
CA ALA A 94 -24.79 20.85 6.85
C ALA A 94 -25.34 19.78 7.78
N ALA A 95 -25.77 20.18 8.98
CA ALA A 95 -26.28 19.31 10.02
C ALA A 95 -27.55 19.89 10.64
N ASN A 96 -28.54 19.03 10.89
CA ASN A 96 -29.77 19.37 11.61
C ASN A 96 -29.70 18.75 13.00
N PHE A 97 -29.77 19.60 14.02
CA PHE A 97 -29.76 19.19 15.42
C PHE A 97 -31.17 19.25 15.98
N THR A 98 -31.65 18.13 16.53
CA THR A 98 -32.90 18.07 17.28
C THR A 98 -32.58 18.04 18.76
N PHE A 99 -33.03 19.06 19.50
CA PHE A 99 -32.87 19.18 20.94
C PHE A 99 -34.17 18.89 21.66
N LYS A 100 -34.06 18.29 22.85
CA LYS A 100 -35.15 18.10 23.79
C LYS A 100 -34.88 18.92 25.05
N VAL A 101 -35.81 19.79 25.39
CA VAL A 101 -35.73 20.75 26.50
C VAL A 101 -36.73 20.35 27.57
N PHE A 102 -36.23 20.01 28.76
CA PHE A 102 -37.04 19.55 29.89
C PHE A 102 -37.30 20.72 30.83
N ARG A 103 -38.48 21.35 30.67
CA ARG A 103 -38.93 22.47 31.52
C ARG A 103 -40.26 22.15 32.24
N ALA A 104 -41.19 21.50 31.56
CA ALA A 104 -42.50 21.11 32.08
C ALA A 104 -42.69 19.59 31.98
N ALA A 105 -43.87 19.09 32.37
CA ALA A 105 -44.23 17.67 32.24
C ALA A 105 -44.08 17.16 30.80
N GLU A 106 -44.39 18.00 29.81
CA GLU A 106 -44.13 17.76 28.39
C GLU A 106 -42.85 18.47 27.96
N PRO A 107 -41.82 17.73 27.47
CA PRO A 107 -40.59 18.33 26.96
C PRO A 107 -40.81 19.01 25.61
N LEU A 108 -40.14 20.14 25.41
CA LEU A 108 -40.16 20.88 24.16
C LEU A 108 -39.08 20.36 23.20
N GLU A 109 -39.41 20.20 21.92
CA GLU A 109 -38.47 19.83 20.87
C GLU A 109 -38.09 21.04 20.01
N LEU A 110 -36.79 21.17 19.72
CA LEU A 110 -36.22 22.29 18.97
C LEU A 110 -35.31 21.77 17.86
N THR A 111 -35.58 22.17 16.61
CA THR A 111 -34.70 21.85 15.49
C THR A 111 -33.87 23.06 15.07
N LEU A 112 -32.55 22.89 15.03
CA LEU A 112 -31.59 23.94 14.64
C LEU A 112 -30.68 23.45 13.50
N PRO A 113 -30.74 24.09 12.32
CA PRO A 113 -29.77 23.84 11.25
C PRO A 113 -28.43 24.51 11.56
N VAL A 114 -27.34 23.81 11.26
CA VAL A 114 -25.96 24.27 11.45
C VAL A 114 -25.15 23.96 10.20
N GLU A 115 -24.42 24.95 9.72
CA GLU A 115 -23.41 24.80 8.68
C GLU A 115 -22.02 24.83 9.31
N LEU A 116 -21.16 23.92 8.88
CA LEU A 116 -19.78 23.80 9.33
C LEU A 116 -18.85 24.01 8.14
N LEU A 117 -17.88 24.90 8.32
CA LEU A 117 -16.81 25.15 7.38
C LEU A 117 -15.48 25.00 8.11
N ALA A 118 -14.64 24.08 7.65
CA ALA A 118 -13.29 23.90 8.16
C ALA A 118 -12.29 23.73 7.03
N ASP A 119 -11.17 24.47 7.09
CA ASP A 119 -10.05 24.27 6.18
C ASP A 119 -8.96 23.48 6.89
N THR A 120 -8.57 22.39 6.26
CA THR A 120 -7.53 21.50 6.76
C THR A 120 -6.31 21.54 5.86
N ARG A 121 -5.14 21.60 6.47
CA ARG A 121 -3.86 21.54 5.79
C ARG A 121 -3.32 20.13 5.86
N VAL A 122 -2.81 19.62 4.74
CA VAL A 122 -2.15 18.31 4.68
C VAL A 122 -0.65 18.53 4.57
N THR A 123 0.11 18.04 5.53
CA THR A 123 1.57 18.17 5.58
C THR A 123 2.24 16.82 5.86
N GLN A 124 3.56 16.82 6.00
CA GLN A 124 4.34 15.67 6.42
C GLN A 124 4.66 15.77 7.92
N SER A 125 4.50 14.69 8.66
CA SER A 125 4.86 14.57 10.06
C SER A 125 6.37 14.32 10.26
N SER A 126 6.85 14.42 11.50
CA SER A 126 8.24 14.07 11.86
C SER A 126 8.59 12.59 11.59
N ILE A 127 7.59 11.71 11.62
CA ILE A 127 7.74 10.27 11.31
C ILE A 127 7.51 9.96 9.82
N ARG A 128 7.50 10.97 8.95
CA ARG A 128 7.34 10.85 7.49
C ARG A 128 6.01 10.21 7.06
N THR A 129 4.93 10.54 7.76
CA THR A 129 3.54 10.17 7.39
C THR A 129 2.73 11.41 7.00
N PRO A 130 1.63 11.27 6.26
CA PRO A 130 0.74 12.39 6.01
C PRO A 130 0.01 12.76 7.29
N VAL A 131 -0.07 14.05 7.58
CA VAL A 131 -0.79 14.58 8.73
C VAL A 131 -1.73 15.69 8.29
N VAL A 132 -2.96 15.63 8.79
CA VAL A 132 -4.02 16.61 8.55
C VAL A 132 -4.16 17.49 9.79
N SER A 133 -4.18 18.79 9.61
CA SER A 133 -4.32 19.76 10.70
C SER A 133 -5.42 20.78 10.37
N ILE A 134 -6.25 21.12 11.35
CA ILE A 134 -7.27 22.16 11.18
C ILE A 134 -6.56 23.52 11.22
N SER A 135 -6.72 24.29 10.15
CA SER A 135 -6.20 25.65 10.08
C SER A 135 -7.27 26.68 10.44
N THR A 136 -8.49 26.48 9.95
CA THR A 136 -9.65 27.30 10.32
C THR A 136 -10.85 26.38 10.54
N CYS A 137 -11.70 26.74 11.48
CA CYS A 137 -12.99 26.09 11.68
C CYS A 137 -14.02 27.11 12.15
N SER A 138 -15.19 27.05 11.55
CA SER A 138 -16.31 27.93 11.84
C SER A 138 -17.62 27.15 11.76
N SER A 139 -18.55 27.51 12.63
CA SER A 139 -19.89 26.96 12.66
C SER A 139 -20.90 28.09 12.60
N PHE A 140 -21.87 28.00 11.70
CA PHE A 140 -22.92 28.98 11.50
C PHE A 140 -24.26 28.32 11.82
N SER A 141 -24.96 28.80 12.84
CA SER A 141 -26.28 28.28 13.20
C SER A 141 -27.38 29.15 12.60
N GLY A 142 -28.31 28.53 11.89
CA GLY A 142 -29.47 29.21 11.32
C GLY A 142 -30.53 29.59 12.36
N HIS A 143 -31.74 29.86 11.88
CA HIS A 143 -32.91 30.04 12.74
C HIS A 143 -33.54 28.68 13.08
N ALA A 144 -34.07 28.54 14.30
CA ALA A 144 -34.77 27.32 14.68
C ALA A 144 -36.18 27.35 14.07
N ASN A 145 -36.58 26.27 13.41
CA ASN A 145 -37.74 26.29 12.51
C ASN A 145 -39.00 25.60 13.07
N GLU A 146 -38.97 25.05 14.28
CA GLU A 146 -40.14 24.33 14.79
C GLU A 146 -40.14 24.26 16.31
N PHE A 147 -41.29 24.59 16.90
CA PHE A 147 -41.61 24.47 18.32
C PHE A 147 -42.92 23.70 18.41
N ASP A 148 -42.85 22.37 18.47
CA ASP A 148 -44.03 21.56 18.73
C ASP A 148 -44.17 21.44 20.25
N GLY A 149 -44.89 22.39 20.86
CA GLY A 149 -45.03 22.48 22.30
C GLY A 149 -45.99 23.59 22.74
N SER A 150 -47.08 23.17 23.37
CA SER A 150 -48.15 24.00 23.96
C SER A 150 -47.62 25.22 24.74
N ASN A 151 -47.89 26.42 24.20
CA ASN A 151 -48.15 27.77 24.75
C ASN A 151 -47.59 28.24 26.13
N SER A 152 -46.68 27.52 26.79
CA SER A 152 -46.27 27.79 28.18
C SER A 152 -44.86 28.40 28.31
N THR A 153 -44.15 28.64 27.21
CA THR A 153 -42.81 29.25 27.23
C THR A 153 -42.83 30.66 26.65
N SER A 154 -42.33 31.64 27.41
CA SER A 154 -42.26 33.01 26.92
C SER A 154 -41.25 33.13 25.77
N HIS A 155 -41.62 33.90 24.74
CA HIS A 155 -40.77 34.13 23.57
C HIS A 155 -39.36 34.61 23.95
N ALA A 156 -39.25 35.46 24.98
CA ALA A 156 -37.97 35.94 25.51
C ALA A 156 -37.06 34.80 26.02
N LEU A 157 -37.61 33.81 26.73
CA LEU A 157 -36.85 32.67 27.22
C LEU A 157 -36.43 31.72 26.10
N LEU A 158 -37.25 31.58 25.05
CA LEU A 158 -36.89 30.80 23.87
C LEU A 158 -35.70 31.43 23.13
N VAL A 159 -35.67 32.76 23.03
CA VAL A 159 -34.53 33.50 22.48
C VAL A 159 -33.26 33.26 23.31
N LEU A 160 -33.36 33.29 24.64
CA LEU A 160 -32.22 33.01 25.52
C LEU A 160 -31.74 31.56 25.42
N LEU A 161 -32.65 30.59 25.35
CA LEU A 161 -32.33 29.18 25.14
C LEU A 161 -31.62 28.96 23.80
N GLN A 162 -32.13 29.54 22.72
CA GLN A 162 -31.49 29.47 21.41
C GLN A 162 -30.09 30.09 21.45
N LYS A 163 -29.91 31.24 22.10
CA LYS A 163 -28.61 31.90 22.26
C LYS A 163 -27.62 31.00 23.02
N HIS A 164 -28.07 30.37 24.11
CA HIS A 164 -27.26 29.42 24.89
C HIS A 164 -26.85 28.20 24.05
N ILE A 165 -27.80 27.55 23.37
CA ILE A 165 -27.52 26.40 22.50
C ILE A 165 -26.52 26.78 21.40
N LYS A 166 -26.75 27.91 20.71
CA LYS A 166 -25.85 28.40 19.66
C LYS A 166 -24.43 28.64 20.19
N ALA A 167 -24.28 29.25 21.37
CA ALA A 167 -22.98 29.47 21.99
C ALA A 167 -22.27 28.14 22.34
N VAL A 168 -23.00 27.17 22.89
CA VAL A 168 -22.45 25.85 23.23
C VAL A 168 -22.00 25.12 21.97
N LEU A 169 -22.82 25.10 20.92
CA LEU A 169 -22.48 24.49 19.64
C LEU A 169 -21.25 25.17 19.02
N SER A 170 -21.21 26.50 18.98
CA SER A 170 -20.08 27.24 18.44
C SER A 170 -18.77 26.90 19.16
N ASN A 171 -18.81 26.63 20.46
CA ASN A 171 -17.62 26.26 21.23
C ASN A 171 -17.22 24.78 21.03
N LYS A 172 -18.20 23.86 20.91
CA LYS A 172 -17.93 22.42 20.91
C LYS A 172 -17.76 21.80 19.53
N LEU A 173 -18.43 22.30 18.50
CA LEU A 173 -18.45 21.63 17.19
C LEU A 173 -17.06 21.60 16.55
N CYS A 174 -16.30 22.71 16.59
CA CYS A 174 -14.94 22.73 16.06
C CYS A 174 -13.98 21.80 16.83
N LEU A 175 -14.18 21.63 18.14
CA LEU A 175 -13.43 20.64 18.94
C LEU A 175 -13.79 19.22 18.50
N SER A 176 -15.07 18.92 18.23
CA SER A 176 -15.47 17.62 17.68
C SER A 176 -14.84 17.33 16.31
N ILE A 177 -14.78 18.32 15.42
CA ILE A 177 -14.08 18.19 14.13
C ILE A 177 -12.58 17.94 14.36
N SER A 178 -11.96 18.65 15.31
CA SER A 178 -10.55 18.43 15.68
C SER A 178 -10.29 16.99 16.15
N ASN A 179 -11.17 16.45 16.98
CA ASN A 179 -11.05 15.06 17.45
C ASN A 179 -11.21 14.05 16.30
N LEU A 180 -12.11 14.30 15.35
CA LEU A 180 -12.22 13.48 14.14
C LEU A 180 -10.93 13.51 13.31
N VAL A 181 -10.37 14.71 13.08
CA VAL A 181 -9.11 14.87 12.33
C VAL A 181 -7.96 14.15 13.03
N GLN A 182 -7.91 14.16 14.37
CA GLN A 182 -6.95 13.35 15.12
C GLN A 182 -7.15 11.84 14.88
N GLY A 183 -8.39 11.36 14.86
CA GLY A 183 -8.69 9.97 14.49
C GLY A 183 -8.20 9.62 13.08
N VAL A 184 -8.42 10.51 12.10
CA VAL A 184 -7.88 10.34 10.74
C VAL A 184 -6.35 10.25 10.76
N ASN A 185 -5.67 11.10 11.53
CA ASN A 185 -4.22 11.07 11.64
C ASN A 185 -3.68 9.76 12.24
N VAL A 186 -4.42 9.11 13.15
CA VAL A 186 -4.05 7.79 13.66
C VAL A 186 -4.03 6.77 12.52
N HIS A 187 -5.06 6.75 11.67
CA HIS A 187 -5.10 5.86 10.51
C HIS A 187 -4.02 6.20 9.48
N LEU A 188 -3.81 7.47 9.15
CA LEU A 188 -2.73 7.92 8.26
C LEU A 188 -1.34 7.54 8.79
N GLY A 189 -1.17 7.50 10.11
CA GLY A 189 0.04 7.03 10.78
C GLY A 189 0.38 5.56 10.49
N THR A 190 -0.59 4.74 10.09
CA THR A 190 -0.36 3.32 9.79
C THR A 190 0.39 3.08 8.47
N LEU A 191 0.55 4.11 7.63
CA LEU A 191 1.30 4.05 6.37
C LEU A 191 2.75 3.53 6.57
N ILE A 192 3.38 3.90 7.68
CA ILE A 192 4.77 3.49 8.01
C ILE A 192 4.86 2.08 8.61
N GLY A 193 3.76 1.34 8.66
CA GLY A 193 3.73 -0.05 9.08
C GLY A 193 4.66 -0.91 8.22
N LEU A 194 5.27 -1.91 8.86
CA LEU A 194 6.04 -2.95 8.17
C LEU A 194 5.08 -4.01 7.64
N ASN A 195 5.08 -4.20 6.32
CA ASN A 195 4.23 -5.19 5.67
C ASN A 195 5.07 -6.40 5.25
N PRO A 196 4.64 -7.64 5.54
CA PRO A 196 5.40 -8.83 5.17
C PRO A 196 5.36 -9.05 3.66
N VAL A 197 6.54 -9.38 3.09
CA VAL A 197 6.70 -9.83 1.70
C VAL A 197 6.94 -11.34 1.65
N GLY A 198 7.65 -11.87 2.65
CA GLY A 198 7.92 -13.30 2.86
C GLY A 198 8.24 -13.59 4.33
N PRO A 199 8.68 -14.81 4.66
CA PRO A 199 8.91 -15.22 6.05
C PRO A 199 9.87 -14.31 6.84
N GLU A 200 10.90 -13.80 6.16
CA GLU A 200 11.96 -12.99 6.77
C GLU A 200 12.14 -11.62 6.10
N SER A 201 11.16 -11.22 5.28
CA SER A 201 11.25 -10.01 4.47
C SER A 201 10.02 -9.13 4.57
N GLN A 202 10.26 -7.82 4.53
CA GLN A 202 9.25 -6.80 4.80
C GLN A 202 9.42 -5.61 3.86
N ILE A 203 8.36 -4.83 3.67
CA ILE A 203 8.36 -3.56 2.96
C ILE A 203 7.78 -2.46 3.86
N ARG A 204 8.41 -1.28 3.83
CA ARG A 204 7.96 -0.09 4.56
C ARG A 204 7.79 1.08 3.60
N TYR A 205 6.70 1.80 3.78
CA TYR A 205 6.42 3.03 3.06
C TYR A 205 6.63 4.24 3.96
N SER A 206 7.19 5.32 3.41
CA SER A 206 7.31 6.60 4.13
C SER A 206 7.35 7.75 3.14
N MET A 207 6.76 8.89 3.47
CA MET A 207 6.80 10.06 2.59
C MET A 207 8.22 10.61 2.47
N VAL A 208 8.56 11.13 1.29
CA VAL A 208 9.85 11.83 1.08
C VAL A 208 9.71 13.34 1.21
N SER A 209 8.52 13.89 0.92
CA SER A 209 8.26 15.32 0.84
C SER A 209 6.83 15.65 1.29
N VAL A 210 6.53 16.94 1.44
CA VAL A 210 5.17 17.42 1.71
C VAL A 210 4.27 17.14 0.50
N PRO A 211 3.00 16.72 0.66
CA PRO A 211 2.14 16.39 -0.47
C PRO A 211 1.89 17.59 -1.38
N THR A 212 1.83 17.32 -2.68
CA THR A 212 1.40 18.33 -3.66
C THR A 212 -0.11 18.30 -3.80
N VAL A 213 -0.77 19.41 -3.48
CA VAL A 213 -2.23 19.55 -3.58
C VAL A 213 -2.59 20.47 -4.76
N THR A 214 -3.44 20.00 -5.65
CA THR A 214 -3.99 20.79 -6.78
C THR A 214 -5.49 20.98 -6.60
N SER A 215 -6.17 21.60 -7.56
CA SER A 215 -7.64 21.64 -7.58
C SER A 215 -8.29 20.27 -7.78
N ASP A 216 -7.56 19.29 -8.32
CA ASP A 216 -8.12 18.04 -8.85
C ASP A 216 -7.64 16.80 -8.09
N TYR A 217 -6.47 16.88 -7.46
CA TYR A 217 -5.89 15.76 -6.73
C TYR A 217 -4.92 16.21 -5.64
N ILE A 218 -4.66 15.31 -4.71
CA ILE A 218 -3.50 15.33 -3.81
C ILE A 218 -2.52 14.22 -4.24
N SER A 219 -1.22 14.53 -4.27
CA SER A 219 -0.16 13.60 -4.67
C SER A 219 0.87 13.50 -3.56
N LEU A 220 1.16 12.27 -3.15
CA LEU A 220 2.12 11.91 -2.11
C LEU A 220 3.28 11.19 -2.77
N GLU A 221 4.48 11.69 -2.58
CA GLU A 221 5.71 11.02 -2.97
C GLU A 221 6.16 10.13 -1.81
N VAL A 222 6.34 8.84 -2.09
CA VAL A 222 6.56 7.81 -1.08
C VAL A 222 7.82 7.03 -1.45
N ASN A 223 8.68 6.82 -0.46
CA ASN A 223 9.78 5.87 -0.54
C ASN A 223 9.30 4.50 -0.05
N ALA A 224 9.66 3.46 -0.80
CA ALA A 224 9.38 2.08 -0.51
C ALA A 224 10.70 1.36 -0.22
N VAL A 225 10.91 0.94 1.02
CA VAL A 225 12.15 0.27 1.45
C VAL A 225 11.85 -1.18 1.78
N LEU A 226 12.54 -2.09 1.11
CA LEU A 226 12.49 -3.53 1.37
C LEU A 226 13.53 -3.91 2.41
N PHE A 227 13.22 -4.86 3.27
CA PHE A 227 14.08 -5.36 4.34
C PHE A 227 14.20 -6.87 4.26
N LEU A 228 15.40 -7.40 4.53
CA LEU A 228 15.69 -8.81 4.73
C LEU A 228 16.35 -8.97 6.10
N LEU A 229 15.77 -9.78 7.00
CA LEU A 229 16.30 -9.98 8.36
C LEU A 229 16.54 -8.63 9.09
N GLY A 230 15.64 -7.67 8.88
CA GLY A 230 15.71 -6.31 9.45
C GLY A 230 16.73 -5.37 8.79
N LYS A 231 17.50 -5.82 7.79
CA LYS A 231 18.46 -4.99 7.06
C LYS A 231 17.85 -4.47 5.76
N PRO A 232 18.00 -3.17 5.43
CA PRO A 232 17.45 -2.61 4.20
C PRO A 232 18.14 -3.19 2.95
N ILE A 233 17.37 -3.42 1.91
CA ILE A 233 17.86 -3.69 0.56
C ILE A 233 18.22 -2.35 -0.07
N ILE A 234 19.49 -2.23 -0.46
CA ILE A 234 20.06 -1.01 -1.04
C ILE A 234 20.55 -1.37 -2.44
N LEU A 235 20.06 -0.64 -3.45
CA LEU A 235 20.58 -0.71 -4.81
C LEU A 235 21.73 0.29 -5.00
N PRO A 236 22.68 0.02 -5.92
CA PRO A 236 23.79 0.92 -6.19
C PRO A 236 23.37 2.25 -6.84
N THR A 237 22.22 2.27 -7.51
CA THR A 237 21.74 3.38 -8.32
C THR A 237 20.43 3.89 -7.76
N ASP A 238 20.25 5.21 -7.77
CA ASP A 238 18.99 5.84 -7.38
C ASP A 238 17.87 5.58 -8.40
N ALA A 239 16.62 5.74 -7.96
CA ALA A 239 15.46 5.59 -8.82
C ALA A 239 15.41 6.68 -9.90
N THR A 240 15.15 6.28 -11.14
CA THR A 240 14.85 7.22 -12.23
C THR A 240 13.53 7.95 -11.91
N PRO A 241 13.50 9.29 -11.93
CA PRO A 241 12.26 10.04 -11.74
C PRO A 241 11.24 9.70 -12.82
N PHE A 242 9.96 9.61 -12.43
CA PHE A 242 8.84 9.42 -13.36
C PHE A 242 7.69 10.34 -12.97
N VAL A 243 6.77 10.58 -13.92
CA VAL A 243 5.60 11.42 -13.70
C VAL A 243 4.35 10.61 -13.97
N LEU A 244 3.46 10.56 -12.97
CA LEU A 244 2.17 9.92 -13.14
C LEU A 244 1.32 10.66 -14.18
N PRO A 245 0.76 9.97 -15.19
CA PRO A 245 -0.14 10.60 -16.15
C PRO A 245 -1.35 11.23 -15.45
N ARG A 246 -1.91 12.29 -16.04
CA ARG A 246 -2.99 13.07 -15.40
C ARG A 246 -4.29 12.28 -15.28
N HIS A 247 -4.60 11.48 -16.31
CA HIS A 247 -5.79 10.65 -16.38
C HIS A 247 -5.36 9.24 -16.76
N VAL A 248 -5.67 8.27 -15.90
CA VAL A 248 -5.40 6.85 -16.08
C VAL A 248 -6.57 6.10 -15.47
N GLY A 249 -6.99 5.02 -16.13
CA GLY A 249 -8.09 4.16 -15.72
C GLY A 249 -9.49 4.68 -16.07
N THR A 250 -10.51 4.01 -15.53
CA THR A 250 -11.94 4.32 -15.74
C THR A 250 -12.42 5.54 -14.94
N GLU A 251 -13.60 6.09 -15.29
CA GLU A 251 -14.20 7.25 -14.62
C GLU A 251 -14.44 7.06 -13.11
N GLY A 252 -14.53 5.81 -12.62
CA GLY A 252 -14.69 5.48 -11.20
C GLY A 252 -13.39 5.50 -10.39
N SER A 253 -12.23 5.53 -11.06
CA SER A 253 -10.92 5.44 -10.40
C SER A 253 -10.74 6.54 -9.36
N MET A 254 -10.32 6.18 -8.15
CA MET A 254 -10.14 7.11 -7.02
C MET A 254 -8.66 7.35 -6.71
N ALA A 255 -7.85 6.31 -6.87
CA ALA A 255 -6.42 6.31 -6.58
C ALA A 255 -5.60 5.90 -7.80
N THR A 256 -4.45 6.55 -7.95
CA THR A 256 -3.42 6.19 -8.92
C THR A 256 -2.10 6.00 -8.19
N VAL A 257 -1.51 4.81 -8.29
CA VAL A 257 -0.22 4.47 -7.67
C VAL A 257 0.81 4.21 -8.76
N GLY A 258 1.92 4.93 -8.72
CA GLY A 258 3.07 4.72 -9.60
C GLY A 258 4.19 4.00 -8.88
N LEU A 259 4.78 2.99 -9.52
CA LEU A 259 5.85 2.16 -9.01
C LEU A 259 7.00 2.15 -10.01
N SER A 260 8.15 2.70 -9.62
CA SER A 260 9.34 2.75 -10.48
C SER A 260 9.97 1.37 -10.71
N GLN A 261 10.71 1.23 -11.82
CA GLN A 261 11.63 0.12 -12.10
C GLN A 261 12.51 -0.23 -10.90
N HIS A 262 13.04 0.78 -10.20
CA HIS A 262 13.89 0.60 -9.02
C HIS A 262 13.22 -0.21 -7.91
N LEU A 263 11.91 -0.11 -7.72
CA LEU A 263 11.18 -0.93 -6.75
C LEU A 263 11.17 -2.41 -7.17
N PHE A 264 10.96 -2.69 -8.45
CA PHE A 264 11.01 -4.06 -8.98
C PHE A 264 12.42 -4.65 -8.86
N ASP A 265 13.46 -3.88 -9.23
CA ASP A 265 14.86 -4.28 -9.06
C ASP A 265 15.19 -4.57 -7.59
N SER A 266 14.69 -3.75 -6.67
CA SER A 266 14.88 -3.96 -5.22
C SER A 266 14.19 -5.24 -4.74
N ALA A 267 12.99 -5.53 -5.24
CA ALA A 267 12.24 -6.73 -4.89
C ALA A 267 12.90 -8.00 -5.45
N LEU A 268 13.45 -7.94 -6.67
CA LEU A 268 14.19 -9.06 -7.26
C LEU A 268 15.52 -9.30 -6.53
N LEU A 269 16.23 -8.24 -6.13
CA LEU A 269 17.41 -8.34 -5.29
C LEU A 269 17.09 -8.95 -3.91
N LEU A 270 15.95 -8.59 -3.32
CA LEU A 270 15.48 -9.19 -2.08
C LEU A 270 15.29 -10.71 -2.23
N LEU A 271 14.57 -11.15 -3.28
CA LEU A 271 14.30 -12.57 -3.56
C LEU A 271 15.60 -13.35 -3.84
N GLN A 272 16.57 -12.73 -4.50
CA GLN A 272 17.89 -13.33 -4.74
C GLN A 272 18.66 -13.49 -3.42
N LYS A 273 18.76 -12.42 -2.61
CA LYS A 273 19.53 -12.44 -1.36
C LYS A 273 18.93 -13.34 -0.28
N SER A 274 17.61 -13.53 -0.29
CA SER A 274 16.96 -14.47 0.62
C SER A 274 17.18 -15.93 0.23
N GLY A 275 17.74 -16.19 -0.96
CA GLY A 275 17.88 -17.53 -1.52
C GLY A 275 16.55 -18.14 -1.97
N ALA A 276 15.44 -17.38 -1.94
CA ALA A 276 14.12 -17.88 -2.28
C ALA A 276 14.02 -18.34 -3.74
N LEU A 277 14.85 -17.80 -4.63
CA LEU A 277 14.88 -18.19 -6.05
C LEU A 277 15.59 -19.53 -6.31
N ASN A 278 16.31 -20.07 -5.33
CA ASN A 278 16.99 -21.36 -5.48
C ASN A 278 15.98 -22.52 -5.43
N LEU A 279 16.21 -23.55 -6.24
CA LEU A 279 15.32 -24.69 -6.38
C LEU A 279 16.13 -25.98 -6.56
N ASP A 280 15.73 -27.06 -5.90
CA ASP A 280 16.28 -28.39 -6.11
C ASP A 280 15.18 -29.29 -6.68
N ILE A 281 15.42 -29.84 -7.88
CA ILE A 281 14.46 -30.70 -8.59
C ILE A 281 15.00 -32.12 -8.59
N THR A 282 14.31 -33.05 -7.93
CA THR A 282 14.75 -34.43 -7.78
C THR A 282 13.84 -35.36 -8.57
N GLY A 283 14.43 -36.19 -9.43
CA GLY A 283 13.70 -37.26 -10.12
C GLY A 283 13.18 -38.33 -9.18
N GLN A 284 11.99 -38.85 -9.45
CA GLN A 284 11.39 -39.94 -8.67
C GLN A 284 11.41 -41.25 -9.47
N LEU A 285 12.26 -42.20 -9.07
CA LEU A 285 12.42 -43.49 -9.75
C LEU A 285 11.13 -44.35 -9.85
N ARG A 286 10.08 -44.05 -9.09
CA ARG A 286 8.82 -44.84 -9.01
C ARG A 286 7.68 -44.30 -9.87
N SER A 287 7.94 -43.32 -10.72
CA SER A 287 6.97 -42.79 -11.68
C SER A 287 7.37 -43.25 -13.09
N ASP A 288 6.42 -43.84 -13.82
CA ASP A 288 6.64 -44.32 -15.19
C ASP A 288 7.01 -43.19 -16.16
N ASP A 289 6.77 -41.92 -15.79
CA ASP A 289 7.09 -40.71 -16.56
C ASP A 289 8.37 -39.97 -16.06
N ASN A 290 9.19 -40.59 -15.19
CA ASN A 290 10.35 -39.89 -14.61
C ASN A 290 11.52 -39.74 -15.60
N LEU A 291 11.64 -38.56 -16.22
CA LEU A 291 12.74 -38.19 -17.10
C LEU A 291 14.06 -37.85 -16.38
N LEU A 292 14.04 -37.65 -15.05
CA LEU A 292 15.21 -37.30 -14.24
C LEU A 292 15.86 -38.56 -13.62
N ASN A 293 16.42 -39.40 -14.47
CA ASN A 293 17.23 -40.55 -14.04
C ASN A 293 18.43 -40.77 -14.99
N THR A 294 19.47 -41.44 -14.51
CA THR A 294 20.70 -41.67 -15.28
C THR A 294 20.48 -42.52 -16.52
N SER A 295 19.50 -43.42 -16.54
CA SER A 295 19.17 -44.21 -17.72
C SER A 295 18.58 -43.33 -18.83
N ALA A 296 17.64 -42.43 -18.49
CA ALA A 296 17.07 -41.46 -19.43
C ALA A 296 18.13 -40.51 -19.99
N LEU A 297 19.02 -39.97 -19.13
CA LEU A 297 20.16 -39.17 -19.59
C LEU A 297 21.15 -39.97 -20.43
N GLY A 298 21.34 -41.25 -20.12
CA GLY A 298 22.24 -42.16 -20.84
C GLY A 298 21.88 -42.37 -22.31
N TRP A 299 20.62 -42.19 -22.68
CA TRP A 299 20.19 -42.20 -24.09
C TRP A 299 20.72 -41.01 -24.88
N LEU A 300 20.96 -39.87 -24.23
CA LEU A 300 21.48 -38.64 -24.86
C LEU A 300 22.99 -38.50 -24.67
N ILE A 301 23.51 -38.97 -23.53
CA ILE A 301 24.92 -38.86 -23.15
C ILE A 301 25.43 -40.27 -22.86
N PRO A 302 26.00 -40.98 -23.86
CA PRO A 302 26.42 -42.38 -23.72
C PRO A 302 27.37 -42.64 -22.54
N GLU A 303 28.20 -41.65 -22.21
CA GLU A 303 29.14 -41.73 -21.09
C GLU A 303 28.42 -41.81 -19.72
N VAL A 304 27.21 -41.25 -19.59
CA VAL A 304 26.35 -41.43 -18.41
C VAL A 304 25.90 -42.89 -18.29
N ALA A 305 25.46 -43.52 -19.39
CA ALA A 305 25.06 -44.93 -19.38
C ALA A 305 26.24 -45.86 -19.02
N ARG A 306 27.46 -45.51 -19.45
CA ARG A 306 28.68 -46.28 -19.16
C ARG A 306 29.09 -46.17 -17.68
N GLN A 307 29.04 -44.97 -17.11
CA GLN A 307 29.43 -44.73 -15.72
C GLN A 307 28.35 -45.14 -14.71
N PHE A 308 27.07 -45.10 -15.11
CA PHE A 308 25.91 -45.38 -14.25
C PHE A 308 25.00 -46.46 -14.88
N PRO A 309 25.44 -47.73 -14.91
CA PRO A 309 24.68 -48.83 -15.52
C PRO A 309 23.39 -49.17 -14.75
N GLU A 310 23.36 -48.94 -13.44
CA GLU A 310 22.14 -49.03 -12.64
C GLU A 310 21.43 -47.67 -12.61
N PRO A 311 20.10 -47.61 -12.84
CA PRO A 311 19.34 -46.37 -12.81
C PRO A 311 19.45 -45.66 -11.46
N MET A 312 19.93 -44.43 -11.47
CA MET A 312 19.99 -43.55 -10.29
C MET A 312 19.09 -42.31 -10.50
N PRO A 313 18.47 -41.77 -9.45
CA PRO A 313 17.77 -40.50 -9.54
C PRO A 313 18.74 -39.38 -9.91
N VAL A 314 18.29 -38.46 -10.76
CA VAL A 314 19.01 -37.24 -11.08
C VAL A 314 18.43 -36.08 -10.27
N VAL A 315 19.30 -35.22 -9.77
CA VAL A 315 18.94 -33.98 -9.08
C VAL A 315 19.48 -32.79 -9.87
N LEU A 316 18.61 -31.82 -10.14
CA LEU A 316 18.98 -30.52 -10.68
C LEU A 316 19.04 -29.53 -9.53
N LYS A 317 20.23 -29.06 -9.19
CA LYS A 317 20.40 -27.93 -8.25
C LYS A 317 20.43 -26.64 -9.03
N VAL A 318 19.32 -25.91 -8.98
CA VAL A 318 19.15 -24.62 -9.66
C VAL A 318 19.53 -23.50 -8.69
N ARG A 319 20.49 -22.68 -9.08
CA ARG A 319 21.02 -21.58 -8.28
C ARG A 319 20.98 -20.28 -9.06
N LEU A 320 20.27 -19.29 -8.54
CA LEU A 320 20.27 -17.93 -9.10
C LEU A 320 21.28 -17.07 -8.33
N GLY A 321 22.54 -17.17 -8.75
CA GLY A 321 23.64 -16.38 -8.17
C GLY A 321 23.58 -14.91 -8.55
N THR A 322 23.01 -14.59 -9.72
CA THR A 322 22.81 -13.23 -10.22
C THR A 322 21.38 -12.75 -9.94
N THR A 323 21.22 -11.45 -9.72
CA THR A 323 19.90 -10.84 -9.54
C THR A 323 19.13 -10.86 -10.85
N PRO A 324 17.88 -11.36 -10.86
CA PRO A 324 17.00 -11.23 -12.01
C PRO A 324 16.85 -9.79 -12.48
N VAL A 325 16.73 -9.59 -13.79
CA VAL A 325 16.55 -8.26 -14.38
C VAL A 325 15.14 -8.15 -14.93
N ALA A 326 14.33 -7.26 -14.35
CA ALA A 326 13.05 -6.87 -14.95
C ALA A 326 13.27 -5.72 -15.93
N VAL A 327 12.50 -5.68 -17.01
CA VAL A 327 12.47 -4.54 -17.94
C VAL A 327 11.02 -4.14 -18.16
N LEU A 328 10.71 -2.87 -17.84
CA LEU A 328 9.38 -2.29 -18.03
C LEU A 328 9.39 -1.43 -19.29
N HIS A 329 8.76 -1.95 -20.34
CA HIS A 329 8.49 -1.23 -21.58
C HIS A 329 7.00 -0.90 -21.68
N THR A 330 6.66 0.08 -22.50
CA THR A 330 5.24 0.45 -22.69
C THR A 330 4.41 -0.77 -23.09
N ASN A 331 3.38 -1.09 -22.29
CA ASN A 331 2.49 -2.26 -22.40
C ASN A 331 3.14 -3.64 -22.28
N ASN A 332 4.43 -3.74 -21.90
CA ASN A 332 5.13 -5.02 -21.78
C ASN A 332 6.12 -5.00 -20.62
N ALA A 333 6.05 -6.01 -19.75
CA ALA A 333 7.05 -6.25 -18.73
C ALA A 333 7.72 -7.60 -18.98
N THR A 334 9.04 -7.63 -18.96
CA THR A 334 9.82 -8.87 -19.12
C THR A 334 10.71 -9.10 -17.92
N LEU A 335 11.08 -10.36 -17.70
CA LEU A 335 11.98 -10.77 -16.64
C LEU A 335 13.03 -11.72 -17.23
N ARG A 336 14.30 -11.40 -17.03
CA ARG A 336 15.42 -12.24 -17.46
C ARG A 336 16.07 -12.91 -16.27
N LEU A 337 16.19 -14.23 -16.34
CA LEU A 337 16.86 -15.07 -15.35
C LEU A 337 18.12 -15.69 -15.95
N GLN A 338 19.15 -15.85 -15.12
CA GLN A 338 20.39 -16.53 -15.51
C GLN A 338 20.77 -17.59 -14.46
N PRO A 339 19.99 -18.67 -14.31
CA PRO A 339 20.32 -19.72 -13.35
C PRO A 339 21.54 -20.53 -13.78
N PHE A 340 22.34 -20.91 -12.78
CA PHE A 340 23.32 -21.97 -12.88
C PHE A 340 22.66 -23.28 -12.43
N VAL A 341 22.73 -24.32 -13.26
CA VAL A 341 22.11 -25.62 -12.98
C VAL A 341 23.19 -26.68 -12.88
N GLU A 342 23.34 -27.28 -11.70
CA GLU A 342 24.20 -28.44 -11.51
C GLU A 342 23.37 -29.73 -11.60
N VAL A 343 23.81 -30.66 -12.45
CA VAL A 343 23.15 -31.94 -12.69
C VAL A 343 23.92 -33.05 -11.97
N LEU A 344 23.26 -33.70 -11.03
CA LEU A 344 23.86 -34.65 -10.10
C LEU A 344 23.17 -36.01 -10.20
N ALA A 345 23.94 -37.10 -10.14
CA ALA A 345 23.40 -38.43 -9.82
C ALA A 345 23.37 -38.61 -8.29
N ALA A 346 22.22 -39.01 -7.75
CA ALA A 346 22.04 -39.27 -6.33
C ALA A 346 22.23 -40.76 -6.02
N ALA A 347 23.28 -41.09 -5.26
CA ALA A 347 23.52 -42.46 -4.80
C ALA A 347 22.63 -42.82 -3.60
N SER A 348 22.43 -44.13 -3.37
CA SER A 348 21.60 -44.66 -2.27
C SER A 348 22.10 -44.29 -0.87
N ASN A 349 23.39 -43.95 -0.73
CA ASN A 349 24.00 -43.46 0.50
C ASN A 349 23.91 -41.94 0.69
N SER A 350 23.06 -41.24 -0.08
CA SER A 350 22.93 -39.77 -0.10
C SER A 350 24.18 -39.02 -0.60
N ALA A 351 25.14 -39.71 -1.21
CA ALA A 351 26.23 -39.05 -1.91
C ALA A 351 25.75 -38.52 -3.28
N PHE A 352 26.23 -37.35 -3.67
CA PHE A 352 25.99 -36.79 -5.00
C PHE A 352 27.24 -36.93 -5.86
N GLN A 353 27.06 -37.39 -7.09
CA GLN A 353 28.11 -37.40 -8.12
C GLN A 353 27.76 -36.37 -9.18
N SER A 354 28.64 -35.38 -9.39
CA SER A 354 28.42 -34.32 -10.37
C SER A 354 28.63 -34.84 -11.78
N LEU A 355 27.58 -34.76 -12.60
CA LEU A 355 27.61 -35.20 -14.00
C LEU A 355 28.11 -34.06 -14.89
N PHE A 356 27.43 -32.92 -14.84
CA PHE A 356 27.74 -31.72 -15.60
C PHE A 356 27.00 -30.51 -15.03
N SER A 357 27.37 -29.31 -15.50
CA SER A 357 26.69 -28.06 -15.14
C SER A 357 26.37 -27.22 -16.36
N LEU A 358 25.31 -26.41 -16.23
CA LEU A 358 24.76 -25.60 -17.31
C LEU A 358 24.61 -24.15 -16.85
N ASP A 359 25.06 -23.23 -17.70
CA ASP A 359 24.63 -21.84 -17.67
C ASP A 359 23.36 -21.70 -18.50
N VAL A 360 22.29 -21.22 -17.87
CA VAL A 360 20.98 -21.14 -18.48
C VAL A 360 20.54 -19.68 -18.54
N VAL A 361 19.92 -19.28 -19.65
CA VAL A 361 19.26 -17.97 -19.77
C VAL A 361 17.79 -18.20 -20.12
N VAL A 362 16.91 -17.65 -19.27
CA VAL A 362 15.46 -17.72 -19.45
C VAL A 362 14.93 -16.31 -19.57
N ASN A 363 14.24 -16.02 -20.67
CA ASN A 363 13.48 -14.79 -20.82
C ASN A 363 12.01 -15.10 -20.56
N LEU A 364 11.36 -14.28 -19.74
CA LEU A 364 9.99 -14.45 -19.31
C LEU A 364 9.19 -13.20 -19.63
N SER A 365 7.93 -13.39 -20.01
CA SER A 365 6.91 -12.36 -19.92
C SER A 365 6.45 -12.26 -18.47
N LEU A 366 6.34 -11.04 -17.94
CA LEU A 366 5.86 -10.76 -16.59
C LEU A 366 4.49 -10.09 -16.69
N GLN A 367 3.46 -10.78 -16.20
CA GLN A 367 2.13 -10.21 -16.03
C GLN A 367 1.95 -9.79 -14.59
N LEU A 368 1.42 -8.59 -14.39
CA LEU A 368 1.14 -8.03 -13.08
C LEU A 368 -0.35 -8.07 -12.81
N SER A 369 -0.72 -8.27 -11.56
CA SER A 369 -2.10 -8.19 -11.09
C SER A 369 -2.13 -7.59 -9.69
N VAL A 370 -3.27 -7.02 -9.30
CA VAL A 370 -3.46 -6.51 -7.94
C VAL A 370 -4.60 -7.27 -7.30
N SER A 371 -4.33 -7.81 -6.11
CA SER A 371 -5.32 -8.51 -5.30
C SER A 371 -5.37 -7.89 -3.91
N LYS A 372 -6.52 -7.29 -3.57
CA LYS A 372 -6.80 -6.56 -2.32
C LYS A 372 -5.81 -5.41 -2.06
N VAL A 373 -4.68 -5.71 -1.43
CA VAL A 373 -3.66 -4.74 -1.00
C VAL A 373 -2.28 -5.08 -1.54
N LYS A 374 -2.17 -6.07 -2.43
CA LYS A 374 -0.88 -6.57 -2.92
C LYS A 374 -0.78 -6.50 -4.44
N LEU A 375 0.38 -6.12 -4.91
CA LEU A 375 0.82 -6.34 -6.29
C LEU A 375 1.43 -7.74 -6.38
N GLN A 376 0.89 -8.54 -7.29
CA GLN A 376 1.33 -9.91 -7.59
C GLN A 376 1.86 -9.98 -9.02
N GLY A 377 2.62 -11.02 -9.29
CA GLY A 377 3.12 -11.32 -10.62
C GLY A 377 2.87 -12.77 -11.02
N THR A 378 2.75 -13.00 -12.31
CA THR A 378 2.81 -14.32 -12.94
C THR A 378 3.72 -14.24 -14.16
N THR A 379 4.38 -15.34 -14.47
CA THR A 379 5.37 -15.41 -15.54
C THR A 379 5.05 -16.54 -16.50
N SER A 380 5.37 -16.31 -17.76
CA SER A 380 5.37 -17.30 -18.83
C SER A 380 6.64 -17.16 -19.66
N VAL A 381 7.09 -18.25 -20.26
CA VAL A 381 8.32 -18.24 -21.06
C VAL A 381 8.15 -17.45 -22.34
N LEU A 382 9.16 -16.66 -22.67
CA LEU A 382 9.24 -15.83 -23.86
C LEU A 382 10.40 -16.30 -24.75
N GLY A 383 10.07 -17.06 -25.79
CA GLY A 383 11.05 -17.66 -26.69
C GLY A 383 11.73 -18.89 -26.10
N ASP A 384 12.87 -19.29 -26.66
CA ASP A 384 13.58 -20.50 -26.23
C ASP A 384 14.53 -20.24 -25.05
N VAL A 385 14.66 -21.26 -24.19
CA VAL A 385 15.66 -21.31 -23.13
C VAL A 385 17.05 -21.52 -23.76
N GLN A 386 17.99 -20.63 -23.46
CA GLN A 386 19.36 -20.75 -23.93
C GLN A 386 20.18 -21.53 -22.91
N LEU A 387 20.97 -22.50 -23.38
CA LEU A 387 21.73 -23.43 -22.55
C LEU A 387 23.17 -23.46 -23.04
N THR A 388 24.12 -23.33 -22.12
CA THR A 388 25.56 -23.52 -22.38
C THR A 388 26.13 -24.48 -21.36
N VAL A 389 26.94 -25.45 -21.80
CA VAL A 389 27.62 -26.37 -20.89
C VAL A 389 28.77 -25.64 -20.21
N ALA A 390 28.70 -25.48 -18.89
CA ALA A 390 29.72 -24.81 -18.10
C ALA A 390 30.85 -25.79 -17.70
N SER A 391 30.50 -27.01 -17.33
CA SER A 391 31.46 -28.09 -17.05
C SER A 391 30.84 -29.47 -17.30
N SER A 392 31.67 -30.48 -17.52
CA SER A 392 31.23 -31.87 -17.72
C SER A 392 32.25 -32.87 -17.20
N ASN A 393 31.78 -33.83 -16.40
CA ASN A 393 32.53 -35.02 -15.96
C ASN A 393 32.15 -36.26 -16.79
N VAL A 394 31.21 -36.11 -17.73
CA VAL A 394 30.68 -37.17 -18.60
C VAL A 394 31.05 -36.92 -20.06
N GLY A 395 32.16 -36.22 -20.29
CA GLY A 395 32.69 -35.96 -21.63
C GLY A 395 31.89 -34.93 -22.43
N PHE A 396 31.84 -35.10 -23.74
CA PHE A 396 31.15 -34.19 -24.65
C PHE A 396 29.64 -34.26 -24.44
N ILE A 397 29.00 -33.09 -24.36
CA ILE A 397 27.55 -32.96 -24.24
C ILE A 397 27.06 -32.07 -25.37
N ASP A 398 26.15 -32.61 -26.17
CA ASP A 398 25.41 -31.85 -27.16
C ASP A 398 24.29 -31.06 -26.47
N ALA A 399 24.44 -29.73 -26.42
CA ALA A 399 23.50 -28.84 -25.74
C ALA A 399 22.09 -28.91 -26.36
N ASP A 400 21.96 -29.20 -27.66
CA ASP A 400 20.67 -29.28 -28.33
C ASP A 400 19.90 -30.55 -27.93
N GLN A 401 20.61 -31.64 -27.65
CA GLN A 401 20.00 -32.87 -27.15
C GLN A 401 19.49 -32.70 -25.71
N VAL A 402 20.27 -32.04 -24.85
CA VAL A 402 19.85 -31.76 -23.46
C VAL A 402 18.63 -30.83 -23.43
N ARG A 403 18.56 -29.87 -24.36
CA ARG A 403 17.42 -28.94 -24.48
C ARG A 403 16.07 -29.64 -24.61
N ALA A 404 16.02 -30.79 -25.31
CA ALA A 404 14.79 -31.56 -25.50
C ALA A 404 14.17 -32.06 -24.17
N LEU A 405 14.99 -32.28 -23.13
CA LEU A 405 14.51 -32.68 -21.82
C LEU A 405 14.15 -31.49 -20.93
N MET A 406 14.82 -30.35 -21.11
CA MET A 406 14.76 -29.21 -20.19
C MET A 406 13.38 -28.55 -20.09
N GLY A 407 12.55 -28.60 -21.15
CA GLY A 407 11.18 -28.05 -21.08
C GLY A 407 10.35 -28.69 -19.97
N THR A 408 10.31 -30.02 -19.89
CA THR A 408 9.49 -30.70 -18.87
C THR A 408 10.17 -30.76 -17.52
N VAL A 409 11.49 -31.04 -17.48
CA VAL A 409 12.19 -31.34 -16.22
C VAL A 409 12.72 -30.11 -15.49
N PHE A 410 12.85 -28.99 -16.17
CA PHE A 410 13.43 -27.76 -15.60
C PHE A 410 12.48 -26.56 -15.72
N GLU A 411 11.97 -26.27 -16.92
CA GLU A 411 11.20 -25.04 -17.17
C GLU A 411 9.91 -25.01 -16.34
N LYS A 412 9.11 -26.08 -16.37
CA LYS A 412 7.86 -26.13 -15.59
C LYS A 412 8.08 -26.00 -14.08
N PRO A 413 8.95 -26.78 -13.42
CA PRO A 413 9.24 -26.59 -11.99
C PRO A 413 9.79 -25.20 -11.65
N LEU A 414 10.63 -24.62 -12.52
CA LEU A 414 11.14 -23.26 -12.33
C LEU A 414 10.00 -22.24 -12.36
N LEU A 415 9.10 -22.32 -13.34
CA LEU A 415 7.94 -21.43 -13.47
C LEU A 415 6.98 -21.60 -12.30
N ASP A 416 6.68 -22.84 -11.89
CA ASP A 416 5.79 -23.12 -10.76
C ASP A 416 6.35 -22.50 -9.47
N HIS A 417 7.65 -22.68 -9.21
CA HIS A 417 8.34 -22.09 -8.07
C HIS A 417 8.33 -20.55 -8.11
N LEU A 418 8.70 -19.97 -9.25
CA LEU A 418 8.73 -18.52 -9.41
C LEU A 418 7.34 -17.89 -9.30
N ASN A 419 6.33 -18.49 -9.92
CA ASN A 419 4.96 -18.01 -9.86
C ASN A 419 4.39 -18.12 -8.44
N ALA A 420 4.76 -19.15 -7.67
CA ALA A 420 4.40 -19.22 -6.26
C ALA A 420 5.02 -18.06 -5.44
N LEU A 421 6.28 -17.70 -5.71
CA LEU A 421 6.93 -16.56 -5.06
C LEU A 421 6.26 -15.22 -5.44
N LEU A 422 6.02 -15.00 -6.73
CA LEU A 422 5.42 -13.76 -7.22
C LEU A 422 3.94 -13.63 -6.83
N ALA A 423 3.23 -14.74 -6.62
CA ALA A 423 1.88 -14.76 -6.10
C ALA A 423 1.80 -14.34 -4.62
N MET A 424 2.87 -14.46 -3.82
CA MET A 424 2.87 -13.90 -2.46
C MET A 424 2.69 -12.37 -2.47
N GLY A 425 3.24 -11.71 -3.50
CA GLY A 425 3.10 -10.30 -3.80
C GLY A 425 3.75 -9.34 -2.81
N ILE A 426 3.90 -8.09 -3.22
CA ILE A 426 4.32 -6.97 -2.35
C ILE A 426 3.10 -6.14 -1.97
N ALA A 427 2.99 -5.74 -0.70
CA ALA A 427 1.92 -4.85 -0.26
C ALA A 427 2.06 -3.49 -0.95
N LEU A 428 0.97 -2.94 -1.49
CA LEU A 428 0.88 -1.59 -2.03
C LEU A 428 0.81 -0.56 -0.90
N PRO A 429 1.19 0.72 -1.15
CA PRO A 429 1.14 1.77 -0.15
C PRO A 429 -0.31 2.08 0.28
N GLY A 430 -0.70 1.66 1.48
CA GLY A 430 -2.04 1.85 2.01
C GLY A 430 -2.06 2.15 3.51
N VAL A 431 -3.24 2.47 4.00
CA VAL A 431 -3.54 2.56 5.44
C VAL A 431 -4.39 1.36 5.85
N VAL A 432 -4.44 1.09 7.15
CA VAL A 432 -5.29 0.01 7.70
C VAL A 432 -6.73 0.14 7.21
N ASN A 433 -7.34 -1.01 6.89
CA ASN A 433 -8.72 -1.17 6.38
C ASN A 433 -9.00 -0.64 4.97
N LEU A 434 -7.99 -0.13 4.26
CA LEU A 434 -8.11 0.27 2.86
C LEU A 434 -7.83 -0.91 1.92
N GLN A 435 -8.66 -1.08 0.89
CA GLN A 435 -8.46 -2.05 -0.18
C GLN A 435 -8.57 -1.39 -1.55
N TYR A 436 -7.80 -1.90 -2.52
CA TYR A 436 -7.90 -1.55 -3.93
C TYR A 436 -8.96 -2.43 -4.60
N VAL A 437 -9.94 -1.80 -5.24
CA VAL A 437 -11.06 -2.48 -5.91
C VAL A 437 -11.04 -2.16 -7.40
N ALA A 438 -11.29 -3.19 -8.21
CA ALA A 438 -11.23 -3.13 -9.67
C ALA A 438 -9.95 -2.44 -10.20
N PRO A 439 -8.74 -2.89 -9.77
CA PRO A 439 -7.50 -2.26 -10.18
C PRO A 439 -7.17 -2.55 -11.65
N GLU A 440 -6.77 -1.52 -12.38
CA GLU A 440 -6.23 -1.57 -13.73
C GLU A 440 -4.74 -1.24 -13.71
N ILE A 441 -3.94 -2.01 -14.45
CA ILE A 441 -2.48 -1.89 -14.45
C ILE A 441 -2.01 -1.46 -15.84
N PHE A 442 -1.15 -0.45 -15.86
CA PHE A 442 -0.57 0.12 -17.07
C PHE A 442 0.96 0.12 -16.91
N VAL A 443 1.65 -0.50 -17.87
CA VAL A 443 3.12 -0.52 -17.89
C VAL A 443 3.60 0.59 -18.82
N TYR A 444 4.45 1.48 -18.30
CA TYR A 444 5.13 2.54 -19.02
C TYR A 444 6.63 2.27 -19.03
N GLU A 445 7.36 3.05 -19.81
CA GLU A 445 8.82 2.98 -19.86
C GLU A 445 9.43 3.27 -18.47
N GLY A 446 9.96 2.23 -17.83
CA GLY A 446 10.63 2.33 -16.52
C GLY A 446 9.72 2.48 -15.30
N TYR A 447 8.39 2.35 -15.42
CA TYR A 447 7.48 2.36 -14.27
C TYR A 447 6.12 1.72 -14.57
N VAL A 448 5.43 1.28 -13.52
CA VAL A 448 4.06 0.74 -13.56
C VAL A 448 3.11 1.71 -12.90
N VAL A 449 1.91 1.86 -13.47
CA VAL A 449 0.81 2.64 -12.90
C VAL A 449 -0.36 1.72 -12.60
N ILE A 450 -0.89 1.82 -11.40
CA ILE A 450 -2.09 1.12 -10.93
C ILE A 450 -3.17 2.18 -10.74
N SER A 451 -4.26 2.09 -11.48
CA SER A 451 -5.47 2.89 -11.26
C SER A 451 -6.53 2.03 -10.60
N SER A 452 -7.22 2.55 -9.58
CA SER A 452 -8.14 1.72 -8.81
C SER A 452 -9.21 2.54 -8.11
N GLU A 453 -10.37 1.93 -7.90
CA GLU A 453 -11.32 2.35 -6.87
C GLU A 453 -10.77 1.99 -5.48
N LEU A 454 -11.32 2.63 -4.44
CA LEU A 454 -10.96 2.38 -3.06
C LEU A 454 -12.16 1.91 -2.27
N PHE A 455 -11.95 0.94 -1.39
CA PHE A 455 -12.93 0.51 -0.41
C PHE A 455 -12.35 0.57 1.00
N TYR A 456 -13.04 1.26 1.90
CA TYR A 456 -12.69 1.34 3.31
C TYR A 456 -13.61 0.43 4.13
N GLN A 457 -13.02 -0.58 4.77
CA GLN A 457 -13.75 -1.50 5.64
C GLN A 457 -13.96 -0.86 7.02
N SER A 458 -15.19 -0.42 7.28
CA SER A 458 -15.59 0.27 8.52
C SER A 458 -15.74 -0.65 9.72
#